data_AF-A0A960AW60-F1
#
_entry.id   AF-A0A960AW60-F1
#
_cell.length_a   1.000
_cell.length_b   1.000
_cell.length_c   1.000
_cell.angle_alpha   90.00
_cell.angle_beta   90.00
_cell.angle_gamma   90.00
#
_symmetry.space_group_name_H-M   'P 1'
#
loop_
_entity.id
_entity.type
_entity.pdbx_description
1 polymer ?
#
loop_
_entity_poly.entity_id
_entity_poly.type
_entity_poly.pdbx_seq_one_letter_code
_entity_poly.pdbx_strand_id
1 'polypeptide(L)' 'LGIHALADTAGEMMLAATYAITAGFTVTQLADTWAPYLTMAEGIRLTANLFRNELPTSCCA' A
#
# COMPACT_ATOMS: atom_id res chain seq x y z
N LEU A 1 -6.08 -3.96 -13.24
CA LEU A 1 -5.74 -3.59 -11.85
C LEU A 1 -4.23 -3.39 -11.80
N GLY A 2 -3.72 -2.34 -11.16
CA GLY A 2 -2.30 -2.05 -11.12
C GLY A 2 -1.94 -0.97 -10.10
N ILE A 3 -0.67 -0.91 -9.72
CA ILE A 3 -0.09 0.12 -8.86
C ILE A 3 0.99 0.84 -9.67
N HIS A 4 0.95 2.17 -9.66
CA HIS A 4 1.94 3.03 -10.29
C HIS A 4 2.48 3.98 -9.22
N ALA A 5 3.79 4.11 -9.13
CA ALA A 5 4.44 5.04 -8.21
C ALA A 5 5.56 5.80 -8.89
N LEU A 6 5.74 7.06 -8.49
CA LEU A 6 6.85 7.91 -8.87
C LEU A 6 7.48 8.43 -7.58
N ALA A 7 8.64 7.89 -7.22
CA ALA A 7 9.41 8.26 -6.04
C ALA A 7 10.86 7.75 -6.16
N ASP A 8 11.77 8.31 -5.37
CA ASP A 8 13.21 7.97 -5.40
C ASP A 8 13.46 6.46 -5.22
N THR A 9 12.76 5.83 -4.26
CA THR A 9 12.83 4.39 -4.01
C THR A 9 11.55 3.64 -4.42
N ALA A 10 10.89 4.07 -5.50
CA ALA A 10 9.67 3.41 -6.00
C ALA A 10 9.86 1.92 -6.30
N GLY A 11 11.07 1.49 -6.69
CA GLY A 11 11.37 0.08 -6.93
C GLY A 11 11.21 -0.82 -5.69
N GLU A 12 11.41 -0.28 -4.48
CA GLU A 12 11.39 -1.06 -3.23
C GLU A 12 9.98 -1.54 -2.85
N MET A 13 8.93 -0.79 -3.20
CA MET A 13 7.54 -1.17 -2.92
C MET A 13 6.91 -2.04 -4.01
N MET A 14 7.50 -2.14 -5.21
CA MET A 14 6.88 -2.84 -6.35
C MET A 14 6.80 -4.35 -6.16
N LEU A 15 7.69 -4.95 -5.37
CA LEU A 15 7.57 -6.37 -5.02
C LEU A 15 6.29 -6.63 -4.22
N ALA A 16 5.99 -5.80 -3.21
CA ALA A 16 4.76 -5.89 -2.44
C ALA A 16 3.52 -5.64 -3.32
N ALA A 17 3.60 -4.66 -4.23
CA ALA A 17 2.53 -4.40 -5.21
C ALA A 17 2.24 -5.60 -6.11
N THR A 18 3.30 -6.23 -6.63
CA THR A 18 3.20 -7.42 -7.49
C THR A 18 2.55 -8.57 -6.74
N TYR A 19 3.00 -8.83 -5.50
CA TYR A 19 2.40 -9.89 -4.70
C TYR A 19 0.94 -9.64 -4.39
N ALA A 20 0.55 -8.42 -4.00
CA ALA A 20 -0.85 -8.07 -3.76
C ALA A 20 -1.73 -8.32 -4.99
N ILE A 21 -1.27 -7.94 -6.19
CA ILE A 21 -2.01 -8.19 -7.44
C ILE A 21 -2.09 -9.68 -7.75
N THR A 22 -0.99 -10.42 -7.65
CA THR A 22 -0.98 -11.87 -7.93
C THR A 22 -1.81 -12.68 -6.94
N ALA A 23 -1.89 -12.22 -5.68
CA ALA A 23 -2.73 -12.80 -4.64
C ALA A 23 -4.21 -12.37 -4.74
N GLY A 24 -4.55 -11.50 -5.69
CA GLY A 24 -5.93 -11.04 -5.91
C GLY A 24 -6.48 -10.16 -4.80
N PHE A 25 -5.62 -9.38 -4.12
CA PHE A 25 -6.05 -8.50 -3.04
C PHE A 25 -7.03 -7.44 -3.55
N THR A 26 -8.10 -7.23 -2.78
CA THR A 26 -8.95 -6.04 -2.87
C THR A 26 -8.27 -4.84 -2.21
N VAL A 27 -8.73 -3.62 -2.53
CA VAL A 27 -8.24 -2.39 -1.86
C VAL A 27 -8.48 -2.42 -0.35
N THR A 28 -9.57 -3.03 0.12
CA THR A 28 -9.87 -3.19 1.55
C THR A 28 -8.86 -4.11 2.22
N GLN A 29 -8.56 -5.27 1.63
CA GLN A 29 -7.54 -6.18 2.16
C GLN A 29 -6.14 -5.55 2.18
N LEU A 30 -5.85 -4.66 1.23
CA LEU A 30 -4.60 -3.92 1.17
C LEU A 30 -4.49 -2.85 2.28
N ALA A 31 -5.60 -2.18 2.59
CA ALA A 31 -5.69 -1.23 3.70
C ALA A 31 -5.56 -1.89 5.08
N ASP A 32 -6.17 -3.07 5.24
CA ASP A 32 -6.15 -3.84 6.51
C ASP A 32 -4.87 -4.67 6.70
N THR A 33 -3.99 -4.70 5.69
CA THR A 33 -2.71 -5.42 5.75
C THR A 33 -1.71 -4.68 6.63
N TRP A 34 -0.89 -5.42 7.38
CA TRP A 34 0.23 -4.86 8.10
C TRP A 34 1.37 -4.49 7.13
N ALA A 35 1.93 -3.29 7.28
CA ALA A 35 3.13 -2.86 6.58
C ALA A 35 4.12 -2.26 7.59
N PRO A 36 5.45 -2.48 7.43
CA PRO A 36 6.43 -1.89 8.31
C PRO A 36 6.41 -0.35 8.21
N TYR A 37 6.37 0.31 9.37
CA TYR A 37 6.38 1.78 9.43
C TYR A 37 7.66 2.36 8.85
N LEU A 38 7.54 3.53 8.21
CA LEU A 38 8.63 4.28 7.60
C LEU A 38 9.30 3.55 6.43
N THR A 39 8.51 2.78 5.67
CA THR A 39 8.94 2.11 4.43
C THR A 39 8.09 2.54 3.24
N MET A 40 8.63 2.49 2.02
CA MET A 40 7.83 2.77 0.82
C MET A 40 6.65 1.80 0.65
N ALA A 41 6.79 0.56 1.12
CA ALA A 41 5.71 -0.42 1.09
C ALA A 41 4.50 0.01 1.95
N GLU A 42 4.73 0.75 3.04
CA GLU A 42 3.67 1.37 3.84
C GLU A 42 2.80 2.32 2.99
N GLY A 43 3.41 3.03 2.05
CA GLY A 43 2.71 3.93 1.13
C GLY A 43 1.60 3.24 0.33
N ILE A 44 1.76 1.95 -0.01
CA ILE A 44 0.72 1.16 -0.68
C ILE A 44 -0.52 1.02 0.23
N ARG A 45 -0.30 0.63 1.48
CA ARG A 45 -1.35 0.47 2.50
C ARG A 45 -2.04 1.80 2.80
N LEU A 46 -1.27 2.88 2.99
CA LEU A 46 -1.83 4.21 3.26
C LEU A 46 -2.67 4.73 2.08
N THR A 47 -2.22 4.52 0.84
CA THR A 47 -2.99 4.92 -0.35
C THR A 47 -4.29 4.11 -0.47
N ALA A 48 -4.29 2.85 -0.04
CA ALA A 48 -5.49 2.01 -0.05
C ALA A 48 -6.60 2.55 0.87
N ASN A 49 -6.27 3.17 2.01
CA ASN A 49 -7.24 3.81 2.91
C ASN A 49 -8.02 4.96 2.23
N LEU A 50 -7.45 5.62 1.23
CA LEU A 50 -8.14 6.70 0.52
C LEU A 50 -9.39 6.21 -0.24
N PHE A 51 -9.45 4.93 -0.60
CA PHE A 51 -10.65 4.34 -1.21
C PHE A 51 -11.79 4.13 -0.21
N ARG A 52 -11.51 4.21 1.11
CA ARG A 52 -12.49 4.07 2.20
C ARG A 52 -13.01 5.42 2.71
N ASN A 53 -12.59 6.54 2.11
CA ASN A 53 -12.87 7.89 2.62
C ASN A 53 -12.34 8.11 4.05
N GLU A 54 -11.34 7.35 4.48
CA GLU A 54 -10.64 7.47 5.75
C GLU A 54 -9.31 8.22 5.54
N LEU A 55 -8.98 9.16 6.43
CA LEU A 55 -7.67 9.81 6.40
C LEU A 55 -6.60 8.75 6.76
N PRO A 56 -5.60 8.51 5.89
CA PRO A 56 -4.56 7.54 6.20
C PRO A 56 -3.74 7.99 7.41
N THR A 57 -3.70 7.15 8.44
CA THR A 57 -2.91 7.36 9.65
C THR A 57 -1.59 6.60 9.52
N SER A 58 -0.46 7.31 9.64
CA SER A 58 0.87 6.71 9.50
C SER A 58 1.37 6.09 10.81
N CYS A 59 1.10 6.72 11.95
CA CYS A 59 1.49 6.22 13.26
C CYS A 59 0.28 5.58 13.96
N CYS A 60 0.44 4.34 14.47
CA CYS A 60 -0.55 3.62 15.28
C CYS A 60 -1.86 3.22 14.59
N ALA A 61 -1.83 3.07 13.26
CA ALA A 61 -2.95 2.62 12.44
C ALA A 61 -3.00 1.10 12.28
#